data_AF-A0A087NGK0-F1
#
_entry.id   AF-A0A087NGK0-F1
#
_cell.length_a   1.000
_cell.length_b   1.000
_cell.length_c   1.000
_cell.angle_alpha   90.00
_cell.angle_beta   90.00
_cell.angle_gamma   90.00
#
_symmetry.space_group_name_H-M   'P 1'
#
loop_
_entity.id
_entity.type
_entity.pdbx_description
1 polymer ?
#
loop_
_entity_poly.entity_id
_entity_poly.type
_entity_poly.pdbx_seq_one_letter_code
_entity_poly.pdbx_strand_id
1 'polypeptide(L)'
;MQTAVELDFADGTYLFDLKLPQLAELQEKRKVGVFALYGRVMKGRGFIEDVPVAITEAGEAFAEDLWETIRLGLIGGGAGHVDGKDVAVSAITARRLVENYCQSAPLKESWALAAAILMARVEGYTPPKAEPGSDPASEQATE
;
A
#
# COMPACT_ATOMS: atom_id res chain seq x y z
N MET A 1 -12.06 10.61 7.92
CA MET A 1 -11.81 9.67 6.83
C MET A 1 -10.68 10.24 5.99
N GLN A 2 -9.60 9.47 5.83
CA GLN A 2 -8.37 9.86 5.14
C GLN A 2 -8.13 8.94 3.94
N THR A 3 -7.35 9.38 2.95
CA THR A 3 -6.99 8.55 1.79
C THR A 3 -5.56 8.03 1.82
N ALA A 4 -4.73 8.61 2.68
CA ALA A 4 -3.38 8.15 2.93
C ALA A 4 -3.39 7.02 3.96
N VAL A 5 -2.49 6.05 3.79
CA VAL A 5 -2.35 4.89 4.67
C VAL A 5 -0.87 4.65 4.95
N GLU A 6 -0.53 4.46 6.22
CA GLU A 6 0.81 4.00 6.63
C GLU A 6 0.80 2.48 6.73
N LEU A 7 1.75 1.83 6.06
CA LEU A 7 1.84 0.38 5.99
C LEU A 7 3.30 -0.05 6.11
N ASP A 8 3.51 -1.17 6.80
CA ASP A 8 4.80 -1.85 6.80
C ASP A 8 5.07 -2.46 5.42
N PHE A 9 6.23 -2.11 4.88
CA PHE A 9 6.64 -2.52 3.55
C PHE A 9 8.17 -2.46 3.42
N ALA A 10 8.73 -3.48 2.79
CA ALA A 10 10.17 -3.59 2.54
C ALA A 10 10.99 -3.50 3.85
N ASP A 11 11.70 -2.40 4.04
CA ASP A 11 12.64 -2.12 5.11
C ASP A 11 12.09 -1.18 6.20
N GLY A 12 10.81 -0.81 6.15
CA GLY A 12 10.20 0.01 7.21
C GLY A 12 8.72 0.26 7.03
N THR A 13 8.26 1.36 7.63
CA THR A 13 6.87 1.80 7.50
C THR A 13 6.82 2.98 6.53
N TYR A 14 5.96 2.90 5.52
CA TYR A 14 5.87 3.93 4.48
C TYR A 14 4.47 4.53 4.42
N LEU A 15 4.42 5.84 4.16
CA LEU A 15 3.17 6.51 3.85
C LEU A 15 2.86 6.31 2.37
N PHE A 16 1.67 5.80 2.09
CA PHE A 16 1.13 5.66 0.74
C PHE A 16 -0.06 6.59 0.56
N ASP A 17 -0.04 7.42 -0.48
CA ASP A 17 -1.17 8.28 -0.82
C ASP A 17 -1.26 8.46 -2.34
N LEU A 18 -2.37 8.00 -2.94
CA LEU A 18 -2.66 8.24 -4.35
C LEU A 18 -3.31 9.62 -4.54
N LYS A 19 -2.52 10.68 -4.40
CA LYS A 19 -2.97 12.05 -4.69
C LYS A 19 -3.42 12.19 -6.15
N LEU A 20 -4.14 13.28 -6.45
CA LEU A 20 -4.73 13.49 -7.79
C LEU A 20 -3.72 13.36 -8.96
N PRO A 21 -2.47 13.89 -8.87
CA PRO A 21 -1.48 13.71 -9.95
C PRO A 21 -1.08 12.24 -10.14
N GLN A 22 -0.82 11.53 -9.03
CA GLN A 22 -0.47 10.11 -9.05
C GLN A 22 -1.62 9.26 -9.59
N LEU A 23 -2.86 9.59 -9.22
CA LEU A 23 -4.05 8.91 -9.72
C LEU A 23 -4.27 9.14 -11.22
N ALA A 24 -3.98 10.34 -11.72
CA ALA A 24 -4.02 10.64 -13.15
C ALA A 24 -2.97 9.83 -13.92
N GLU A 25 -1.72 9.80 -13.44
CA GLU A 25 -0.64 8.99 -14.03
C GLU A 25 -0.98 7.51 -14.03
N LEU A 26 -1.55 6.98 -12.94
CA LEU A 26 -1.94 5.58 -12.84
C LEU A 26 -2.98 5.21 -13.90
N GLN A 27 -4.03 6.02 -14.04
CA GLN A 27 -5.08 5.79 -15.05
C GLN A 27 -4.52 5.90 -16.47
N GLU A 28 -3.63 6.86 -16.73
CA GLU A 28 -2.98 7.01 -18.03
C GLU A 28 -2.11 5.79 -18.38
N LYS A 29 -1.33 5.28 -17.42
CA LYS A 29 -0.47 4.10 -17.63
C LYS A 29 -1.27 2.81 -17.81
N ARG A 30 -2.34 2.65 -17.04
CA ARG A 30 -3.16 1.42 -17.06
C ARG A 30 -4.28 1.44 -18.09
N LYS A 31 -4.51 2.60 -18.73
CA LYS A 31 -5.54 2.81 -19.77
C LYS A 31 -6.95 2.43 -19.30
N VAL A 32 -7.23 2.60 -18.01
CA VAL A 32 -8.52 2.32 -17.37
C VAL A 32 -8.81 3.37 -16.30
N GLY A 33 -10.09 3.63 -16.04
CA GLY A 33 -10.50 4.49 -14.93
C GLY A 33 -10.22 3.85 -13.57
N VAL A 34 -10.03 4.67 -12.53
CA VAL A 34 -9.69 4.21 -11.17
C VAL A 34 -10.66 3.17 -10.62
N PHE A 35 -11.97 3.33 -10.83
CA PHE A 35 -12.97 2.37 -10.32
C PHE A 35 -12.91 1.01 -11.01
N ALA A 36 -12.59 0.98 -12.31
CA ALA A 36 -12.38 -0.28 -13.02
C ALA A 36 -11.08 -0.98 -12.56
N LEU A 37 -10.01 -0.20 -12.36
CA LEU A 37 -8.77 -0.70 -11.78
C LEU A 37 -8.99 -1.27 -10.37
N TYR A 38 -9.72 -0.53 -9.52
CA TYR A 38 -10.08 -0.96 -8.17
C TYR A 38 -10.87 -2.26 -8.18
N GLY A 39 -11.93 -2.37 -9.00
CA GLY A 39 -12.70 -3.60 -9.13
C GLY A 39 -11.84 -4.80 -9.54
N ARG A 40 -10.92 -4.61 -10.48
CA ARG A 40 -9.97 -5.64 -10.93
C ARG A 40 -8.97 -6.05 -9.85
N VAL A 41 -8.42 -5.09 -9.09
CA VAL A 41 -7.51 -5.37 -7.97
C VAL A 41 -8.22 -6.01 -6.79
N MET A 42 -9.48 -5.67 -6.53
CA MET A 42 -10.26 -6.26 -5.43
C MET A 42 -10.84 -7.63 -5.75
N LYS A 43 -10.97 -7.99 -7.02
CA LYS A 43 -11.55 -9.27 -7.46
C LYS A 43 -10.80 -10.46 -6.86
N GLY A 44 -11.50 -11.32 -6.10
CA GLY A 44 -10.88 -12.47 -5.42
C GLY A 44 -10.30 -12.14 -4.04
N ARG A 45 -10.43 -10.89 -3.58
CA ARG A 45 -10.13 -10.49 -2.20
C ARG A 45 -11.42 -10.28 -1.42
N GLY A 46 -11.40 -10.57 -0.13
CA GLY A 46 -12.53 -10.35 0.76
C GLY A 46 -12.17 -10.57 2.22
N PHE A 47 -13.19 -10.71 3.04
CA PHE A 47 -13.06 -11.00 4.47
C PHE A 47 -13.95 -12.18 4.85
N ILE A 48 -13.45 -13.05 5.74
CA ILE A 48 -14.24 -14.07 6.42
C ILE A 48 -14.01 -13.84 7.90
N GLU A 49 -15.06 -13.52 8.65
CA GLU A 49 -14.97 -13.24 10.11
C GLU A 49 -13.86 -12.21 10.44
N ASP A 50 -13.85 -11.09 9.71
CA ASP A 50 -12.84 -10.02 9.80
C ASP A 50 -11.40 -10.41 9.43
N VAL A 51 -11.17 -11.66 9.03
CA VAL A 51 -9.86 -12.12 8.52
C VAL A 51 -9.77 -11.84 7.02
N PRO A 52 -8.75 -11.09 6.55
CA PRO A 52 -8.52 -10.89 5.13
C PRO A 52 -8.23 -12.21 4.43
N VAL A 53 -8.98 -12.51 3.37
CA VAL A 53 -8.79 -13.70 2.53
C VAL A 53 -8.54 -13.31 1.08
N ALA A 54 -7.74 -14.14 0.39
CA ALA A 54 -7.45 -13.99 -1.04
C ALA A 54 -7.58 -15.34 -1.74
N ILE A 55 -8.54 -15.43 -2.65
CA ILE A 55 -8.75 -16.55 -3.57
C ILE A 55 -7.95 -16.23 -4.83
N THR A 56 -6.69 -16.66 -4.87
CA THR A 56 -5.73 -16.26 -5.89
C THR A 56 -6.15 -16.68 -7.30
N GLU A 57 -6.83 -17.82 -7.44
CA GLU A 57 -7.35 -18.33 -8.71
C GLU A 57 -8.47 -17.46 -9.30
N ALA A 58 -9.10 -16.61 -8.49
CA ALA A 58 -10.12 -15.66 -8.93
C ALA A 58 -9.56 -14.26 -9.24
N GLY A 59 -8.27 -14.03 -9.03
CA GLY A 59 -7.63 -12.73 -9.24
C GLY A 59 -7.57 -12.34 -10.71
N GLU A 60 -7.84 -11.06 -11.00
CA GLU A 60 -7.80 -10.51 -12.37
C GLU A 60 -6.76 -9.39 -12.56
N ALA A 61 -6.05 -9.02 -11.48
CA ALA A 61 -5.07 -7.94 -11.52
C ALA A 61 -3.85 -8.31 -12.37
N PHE A 62 -3.41 -7.36 -13.20
CA PHE A 62 -2.11 -7.46 -13.87
C PHE A 62 -1.01 -7.07 -12.89
N ALA A 63 0.19 -7.62 -13.05
CA ALA A 63 1.33 -7.30 -12.19
C ALA A 63 1.60 -5.79 -12.13
N GLU A 64 1.51 -5.10 -13.25
CA GLU A 64 1.73 -3.66 -13.33
C GLU A 64 0.58 -2.83 -12.74
N ASP A 65 -0.62 -3.40 -12.56
CA ASP A 65 -1.65 -2.74 -11.74
C ASP A 65 -1.17 -2.58 -10.31
N LEU A 66 -0.53 -3.63 -9.78
CA LEU A 66 -0.04 -3.69 -8.41
C LEU A 66 1.18 -2.79 -8.25
N TRP A 67 2.19 -2.98 -9.10
CA TRP A 67 3.46 -2.27 -8.99
C TRP A 67 3.32 -0.76 -9.20
N GLU A 68 2.54 -0.32 -10.19
CA GLU A 68 2.35 1.12 -10.41
C GLU A 68 1.49 1.76 -9.31
N THR A 69 0.49 1.04 -8.77
CA THR A 69 -0.28 1.50 -7.61
C THR A 69 0.65 1.73 -6.41
N ILE A 70 1.51 0.77 -6.09
CA ILE A 70 2.45 0.85 -4.96
C ILE A 70 3.45 1.99 -5.20
N ARG A 71 4.09 2.02 -6.38
CA ARG A 71 5.09 3.04 -6.74
C ARG A 71 4.51 4.44 -6.65
N LEU A 72 3.31 4.66 -7.19
CA LEU A 72 2.67 5.97 -7.19
C LEU A 72 2.12 6.33 -5.81
N GLY A 73 1.64 5.35 -5.03
CA GLY A 73 1.28 5.55 -3.62
C GLY A 73 2.48 6.05 -2.81
N LEU A 74 3.65 5.40 -2.95
CA LEU A 74 4.90 5.83 -2.31
C LEU A 74 5.31 7.25 -2.69
N ILE A 75 5.20 7.60 -3.98
CA ILE A 75 5.54 8.95 -4.46
C ILE A 75 4.60 10.01 -3.86
N GLY A 76 3.29 9.72 -3.84
CA GLY A 76 2.33 10.69 -3.32
C GLY A 76 2.38 10.82 -1.80
N GLY A 77 2.71 9.75 -1.07
CA GLY A 77 2.98 9.80 0.37
C GLY A 77 4.30 10.53 0.69
N GLY A 78 5.37 10.23 -0.05
CA GLY A 78 6.62 10.99 -0.04
C GLY A 78 7.48 10.83 1.22
N ALA A 79 7.09 9.95 2.15
CA ALA A 79 7.75 9.75 3.43
C ALA A 79 7.69 8.29 3.88
N GLY A 80 8.64 7.91 4.74
CA GLY A 80 8.64 6.66 5.48
C GLY A 80 9.52 6.75 6.72
N HIS A 81 9.55 5.68 7.50
CA HIS A 81 10.33 5.53 8.71
C HIS A 81 11.07 4.18 8.65
N VAL A 82 12.40 4.24 8.62
CA VAL A 82 13.29 3.08 8.42
C VAL A 82 14.39 3.14 9.47
N ASP A 83 14.63 2.03 10.19
CA ASP A 83 15.66 1.92 11.22
C ASP A 83 15.65 3.08 12.24
N GLY A 84 14.45 3.48 12.69
CA GLY A 84 14.29 4.56 13.67
C GLY A 84 14.45 5.98 13.11
N LYS A 85 14.48 6.14 11.78
CA LYS A 85 14.71 7.44 11.12
C LYS A 85 13.67 7.72 10.05
N ASP A 86 13.22 8.98 10.02
CA ASP A 86 12.38 9.47 8.93
C ASP A 86 13.19 9.60 7.64
N VAL A 87 12.61 9.08 6.55
CA VAL A 87 13.19 9.10 5.22
C VAL A 87 12.23 9.74 4.22
N ALA A 88 12.76 10.55 3.31
CA ALA A 88 11.99 11.11 2.20
C ALA A 88 11.93 10.11 1.04
N VAL A 89 10.74 9.93 0.47
CA VAL A 89 10.51 9.01 -0.65
C VAL A 89 10.35 9.80 -1.94
N SER A 90 11.41 9.84 -2.75
CA SER A 90 11.39 10.40 -4.10
C SER A 90 10.89 9.38 -5.14
N ALA A 91 10.63 9.83 -6.37
CA ALA A 91 10.28 8.93 -7.48
C ALA A 91 11.34 7.86 -7.77
N ILE A 92 12.62 8.21 -7.61
CA ILE A 92 13.74 7.26 -7.76
C ILE A 92 13.72 6.23 -6.62
N THR A 93 13.48 6.69 -5.38
CA THR A 93 13.41 5.82 -4.20
C THR A 93 12.22 4.86 -4.31
N ALA A 94 11.03 5.37 -4.62
CA ALA A 94 9.83 4.55 -4.83
C ALA A 94 10.02 3.51 -5.94
N ARG A 95 10.67 3.89 -7.05
CA ARG A 95 11.00 2.95 -8.13
C ARG A 95 11.90 1.82 -7.62
N ARG A 96 13.00 2.15 -6.93
CA ARG A 96 13.94 1.16 -6.40
C ARG A 96 13.28 0.22 -5.39
N LEU A 97 12.43 0.74 -4.51
CA LEU A 97 11.68 -0.09 -3.56
C LEU A 97 10.79 -1.11 -4.28
N VAL A 98 10.03 -0.67 -5.29
CA VAL A 98 9.15 -1.57 -6.06
C VAL A 98 9.96 -2.59 -6.88
N GLU A 99 11.06 -2.18 -7.51
CA GLU A 99 11.94 -3.11 -8.23
C GLU A 99 12.51 -4.18 -7.29
N ASN A 100 12.98 -3.78 -6.11
CA ASN A 100 13.68 -4.66 -5.17
C ASN A 100 12.76 -5.58 -4.36
N TYR A 101 11.53 -5.14 -4.05
CA TYR A 101 10.64 -5.84 -3.11
C TYR A 101 9.31 -6.28 -3.71
N CYS A 102 8.93 -5.79 -4.90
CA CYS A 102 7.69 -6.21 -5.57
C CYS A 102 7.94 -7.03 -6.83
N GLN A 103 8.84 -6.57 -7.70
CA GLN A 103 9.10 -7.24 -8.99
C GLN A 103 9.95 -8.51 -8.85
N SER A 104 10.74 -8.60 -7.78
CA SER A 104 11.57 -9.74 -7.42
C SER A 104 10.83 -10.80 -6.58
N ALA A 105 9.62 -10.50 -6.12
CA ALA A 105 8.87 -11.29 -5.13
C ALA A 105 7.57 -11.88 -5.72
N PRO A 106 6.95 -12.88 -5.06
CA PRO A 106 5.65 -13.39 -5.46
C PRO A 106 4.55 -12.31 -5.50
N LEU A 107 3.76 -12.27 -6.58
CA LEU A 107 2.75 -11.22 -6.80
C LEU A 107 1.71 -11.07 -5.68
N LYS A 108 1.43 -12.15 -4.93
CA LYS A 108 0.44 -12.15 -3.85
C LYS A 108 0.75 -11.12 -2.76
N GLU A 109 2.03 -10.87 -2.49
CA GLU A 109 2.48 -9.89 -1.50
C GLU A 109 2.17 -8.47 -1.95
N SER A 110 2.54 -8.14 -3.20
CA SER A 110 2.19 -6.85 -3.83
C SER A 110 0.69 -6.65 -3.94
N TRP A 111 -0.07 -7.74 -4.10
CA TRP A 111 -1.51 -7.66 -4.28
C TRP A 111 -2.24 -7.14 -3.05
N ALA A 112 -1.84 -7.60 -1.85
CA ALA A 112 -2.42 -7.11 -0.61
C ALA A 112 -2.12 -5.62 -0.39
N LEU A 113 -0.88 -5.21 -0.63
CA LEU A 113 -0.45 -3.83 -0.48
C LEU A 113 -1.18 -2.89 -1.45
N ALA A 114 -1.23 -3.23 -2.74
CA ALA A 114 -1.93 -2.43 -3.75
C ALA A 114 -3.44 -2.33 -3.46
N ALA A 115 -4.07 -3.41 -2.98
CA ALA A 115 -5.47 -3.40 -2.59
C ALA A 115 -5.75 -2.43 -1.44
N ALA A 116 -4.92 -2.42 -0.40
CA ALA A 116 -5.05 -1.50 0.73
C ALA A 116 -4.94 -0.03 0.29
N ILE A 117 -3.96 0.28 -0.57
CA ILE A 117 -3.74 1.63 -1.10
C ILE A 117 -4.93 2.10 -1.93
N LEU A 118 -5.45 1.26 -2.84
CA LEU A 118 -6.60 1.62 -3.67
C LEU A 118 -7.88 1.73 -2.84
N MET A 119 -8.11 0.82 -1.89
CA MET A 119 -9.26 0.89 -0.98
C MET A 119 -9.25 2.19 -0.19
N ALA A 120 -8.12 2.55 0.44
CA ALA A 120 -7.98 3.82 1.15
C ALA A 120 -8.27 5.02 0.24
N ARG A 121 -7.86 4.96 -1.04
CA ARG A 121 -8.12 6.05 -1.98
C ARG A 121 -9.57 6.14 -2.45
N VAL A 122 -10.23 5.01 -2.69
CA VAL A 122 -11.56 4.93 -3.30
C VAL A 122 -12.67 5.05 -2.26
N GLU A 123 -12.56 4.30 -1.17
CA GLU A 123 -13.58 4.21 -0.12
C GLU A 123 -13.28 5.16 1.04
N GLY A 124 -12.02 5.58 1.17
CA GLY A 124 -11.53 6.22 2.38
C GLY A 124 -11.18 5.20 3.46
N TYR A 125 -10.30 5.62 4.37
CA TYR A 125 -9.84 4.83 5.50
C TYR A 125 -10.05 5.61 6.79
N THR A 126 -10.37 4.90 7.87
CA THR A 126 -10.36 5.44 9.22
C THR A 126 -9.43 4.56 10.04
N PRO A 127 -8.24 5.05 10.45
CA PRO A 127 -7.33 4.24 11.24
C PRO A 127 -7.99 3.84 12.55
N PRO A 128 -7.75 2.61 13.04
CA PRO A 128 -8.14 2.25 14.39
C PRO A 128 -7.51 3.24 15.36
N LYS A 129 -8.30 3.67 16.35
CA LYS A 129 -7.83 4.62 17.37
C LYS A 129 -6.67 3.96 18.12
N ALA A 130 -5.48 4.55 18.10
CA ALA A 130 -4.37 4.07 18.89
C ALA A 130 -4.81 3.97 20.36
N GLU A 131 -4.74 2.78 20.93
CA GLU A 131 -4.95 2.60 22.36
C GLU A 131 -3.78 3.29 23.08
N PRO A 132 -4.03 4.13 24.09
CA PRO A 132 -2.95 4.78 24.82
C PRO A 132 -2.13 3.73 25.55
N GLY A 133 -0.93 3.42 25.04
CA GLY A 133 0.03 2.52 25.70
C GLY A 133 0.88 1.62 24.79
N SER A 134 0.56 1.48 23.49
CA SER A 134 1.36 0.63 22.60
C SER A 134 2.56 1.39 22.00
N ASP A 135 3.49 1.77 22.86
CA ASP A 135 4.85 2.14 22.45
C ASP A 135 5.73 0.90 22.65
N PRO A 136 6.27 0.27 21.59
CA PRO A 136 7.10 -0.94 21.72
C PRO A 136 8.41 -0.70 22.48
N ALA A 137 8.72 0.56 22.82
CA ALA A 137 9.89 0.96 23.59
C ALA A 137 9.75 0.80 25.12
N SER A 138 8.61 0.33 25.64
CA SER A 138 8.39 0.19 27.10
C SER A 138 8.56 -1.22 27.66
N GLU A 139 8.77 -2.25 26.84
CA GLU A 139 8.85 -3.65 27.29
C GLU A 139 10.28 -4.16 27.60
N GLN A 140 11.30 -3.29 27.58
CA GLN A 140 12.66 -3.64 27.99
C GLN A 140 13.19 -2.69 29.07
N ALA A 141 12.47 -2.55 30.18
CA ALA A 141 13.02 -1.98 31.41
C ALA A 141 12.26 -2.47 32.66
N THR A 142 12.31 -3.78 32.95
CA THR A 142 12.12 -4.24 34.34
C THR A 142 12.90 -5.53 34.60
N GLU A 143 13.89 -5.39 35.50
CA GLU A 143 14.64 -6.37 36.32
C GLU A 143 15.02 -7.76 35.78
#